data_AF-A0A971JIE4-F1
#
_entry.id   AF-A0A971JIE4-F1
#
_cell.length_a   1.000
_cell.length_b   1.000
_cell.length_c   1.000
_cell.angle_alpha   90.00
_cell.angle_beta   90.00
_cell.angle_gamma   90.00
#
_symmetry.space_group_name_H-M   'P 1'
#
loop_
_entity.id
_entity.type
_entity.pdbx_description
1 polymer ?
#
loop_
_entity_poly.entity_id
_entity_poly.type
_entity_poly.pdbx_seq_one_letter_code
_entity_poly.pdbx_strand_id
1 'polypeptide(L)'
;MTPCDEPRATGPAPGTESRWGETPAASLAFWLVMAVLGYAYVAAVLTDRANPLASPPGNAYELPKLLAAATVMWLLGARKTLRPFAAPWDRAALWNGLLWAVPFFIALHYEYLGGLVGSNFSLTPRDLARMNAHDWTVFAAGAALILSLVGYHGWLAWRERILGRWVGALAAVIAVIILVSFLRRETHTFHIHHFFFFGMLVPWFRFPNPLCVLCQGAFAGISVEGVSRWGMDPTWYPIP
;
A
#
# COMPACT_ATOMS: atom_id res chain seq x y z
N MET A 1 10.08 -59.86 -7.46
CA MET A 1 9.44 -58.56 -7.14
C MET A 1 10.55 -57.55 -6.96
N THR A 2 10.86 -56.82 -8.03
CA THR A 2 11.83 -55.74 -8.04
C THR A 2 11.13 -54.43 -7.66
N PRO A 3 11.74 -53.54 -6.85
CA PRO A 3 11.14 -52.25 -6.53
C PRO A 3 11.18 -51.36 -7.77
N CYS A 4 10.04 -50.76 -8.12
CA CYS A 4 9.98 -49.69 -9.09
C CYS A 4 10.55 -48.42 -8.44
N ASP A 5 11.77 -48.06 -8.81
CA ASP A 5 12.37 -46.77 -8.45
C ASP A 5 11.60 -45.64 -9.17
N GLU A 6 10.87 -44.84 -8.41
CA GLU A 6 10.27 -43.61 -8.92
C GLU A 6 11.38 -42.62 -9.31
N PRO A 7 11.30 -42.01 -10.51
CA PRO A 7 12.27 -41.01 -10.92
C PRO A 7 12.13 -39.77 -10.03
N ARG A 8 13.15 -39.53 -9.19
CA ARG A 8 13.33 -38.25 -8.50
C ARG A 8 13.35 -37.14 -9.54
N ALA A 9 12.28 -36.34 -9.59
CA ALA A 9 12.24 -35.11 -10.35
C ALA A 9 13.44 -34.25 -9.93
N THR A 10 14.43 -34.15 -10.81
CA THR A 10 15.55 -33.24 -10.67
C THR A 10 15.00 -31.83 -10.79
N GLY A 11 14.74 -31.21 -9.63
CA GLY A 11 14.46 -29.79 -9.57
C GLY A 11 15.56 -29.01 -10.31
N PRO A 12 15.22 -27.92 -11.00
CA PRO A 12 16.18 -27.13 -11.74
C PRO A 12 17.36 -26.73 -10.84
N ALA A 13 18.57 -26.84 -11.39
CA ALA A 13 19.81 -26.57 -10.67
C ALA A 13 19.77 -25.17 -10.02
N PRO A 14 20.14 -25.02 -8.73
CA PRO A 14 20.26 -23.72 -8.09
C PRO A 14 21.46 -22.99 -8.70
N GLY A 15 21.24 -22.20 -9.76
CA GLY A 15 22.35 -21.40 -10.31
C GLY A 15 22.22 -20.71 -11.67
N THR A 16 21.16 -20.88 -12.46
CA THR A 16 21.17 -20.36 -13.86
C THR A 16 19.89 -19.67 -14.32
N GLU A 17 19.24 -18.92 -13.44
CA GLU A 17 18.49 -17.74 -13.89
C GLU A 17 19.23 -16.52 -13.37
N SER A 18 19.89 -15.79 -14.27
CA SER A 18 20.16 -14.37 -14.05
C SER A 18 18.81 -13.73 -13.78
N ARG A 19 18.46 -13.63 -12.50
CA ARG A 19 17.11 -13.31 -12.00
C ARG A 19 16.86 -11.82 -12.24
N TRP A 20 16.67 -11.52 -13.51
CA TRP A 20 16.33 -10.26 -14.09
C TRP A 20 17.32 -9.14 -13.77
N GLY A 21 18.26 -8.92 -14.69
CA GLY A 21 19.08 -7.71 -14.74
C GLY A 21 18.24 -6.48 -15.04
N GLU A 22 17.38 -6.10 -14.12
CA GLU A 22 16.90 -4.73 -14.05
C GLU A 22 17.95 -3.92 -13.30
N THR A 23 18.32 -2.73 -13.81
CA THR A 23 18.96 -1.75 -12.94
C THR A 23 17.89 -1.34 -11.92
N PRO A 24 18.07 -1.57 -10.61
CA PRO A 24 17.08 -1.19 -9.58
C PRO A 24 16.64 0.29 -9.68
N ALA A 25 17.43 1.11 -10.38
CA ALA A 25 17.10 2.48 -10.74
C ALA A 25 15.84 2.62 -11.62
N ALA A 26 15.58 1.74 -12.59
CA ALA A 26 14.45 1.91 -13.52
C ALA A 26 13.10 1.69 -12.82
N SER A 27 12.95 0.62 -12.04
CA SER A 27 11.73 0.37 -11.26
C SER A 27 11.55 1.36 -10.12
N LEU A 28 12.64 1.83 -9.50
CA LEU A 28 12.57 2.94 -8.53
C LEU A 28 12.11 4.24 -9.21
N ALA A 29 12.68 4.58 -10.37
CA ALA A 29 12.30 5.77 -11.12
C ALA A 29 10.82 5.73 -11.52
N PHE A 30 10.35 4.60 -12.06
CA PHE A 30 8.92 4.40 -12.35
C PHE A 30 8.06 4.62 -11.11
N TRP A 31 8.41 3.98 -10.00
CA TRP A 31 7.67 4.09 -8.74
C TRP A 31 7.58 5.54 -8.23
N LEU A 32 8.71 6.27 -8.22
CA LEU A 32 8.76 7.65 -7.75
C LEU A 32 8.06 8.61 -8.71
N VAL A 33 8.22 8.43 -10.03
CA VAL A 33 7.52 9.23 -11.04
C VAL A 33 6.01 9.05 -10.90
N MET A 34 5.54 7.81 -10.72
CA MET A 34 4.11 7.55 -10.51
C MET A 34 3.59 8.18 -9.22
N ALA A 35 4.36 8.19 -8.13
CA ALA A 35 3.99 8.89 -6.90
C ALA A 35 3.89 10.41 -7.10
N VAL A 36 4.83 11.03 -7.83
CA VAL A 36 4.80 12.48 -8.16
C VAL A 36 3.61 12.81 -9.06
N LEU A 37 3.41 12.03 -10.12
CA LEU A 37 2.30 12.23 -11.06
C LEU A 37 0.95 12.04 -10.38
N GLY A 38 0.81 11.02 -9.54
CA GLY A 38 -0.41 10.79 -8.75
C GLY A 38 -0.66 11.93 -7.77
N TYR A 39 0.36 12.39 -7.06
CA TYR A 39 0.25 13.54 -6.16
C TYR A 39 -0.20 14.79 -6.90
N ALA A 40 0.47 15.12 -8.01
CA ALA A 40 0.19 16.29 -8.84
C ALA A 40 -1.20 16.21 -9.49
N TYR A 41 -1.62 15.03 -9.94
CA TYR A 41 -2.95 14.78 -10.49
C TYR A 41 -4.03 15.06 -9.44
N VAL A 42 -3.92 14.47 -8.25
CA VAL A 42 -4.90 14.69 -7.16
C VAL A 42 -4.94 16.17 -6.79
N ALA A 43 -3.77 16.80 -6.66
CA ALA A 43 -3.66 18.21 -6.32
C ALA A 43 -4.35 19.12 -7.35
N ALA A 44 -4.00 19.00 -8.64
CA ALA A 44 -4.55 19.85 -9.70
C ALA A 44 -6.00 19.52 -10.05
N VAL A 45 -6.34 18.24 -10.19
CA VAL A 45 -7.60 17.79 -10.82
C VAL A 45 -8.68 17.54 -9.79
N LEU A 46 -8.33 16.98 -8.62
CA LEU A 46 -9.33 16.56 -7.63
C LEU A 46 -9.49 17.56 -6.47
N THR A 47 -8.56 18.50 -6.33
CA THR A 47 -8.57 19.52 -5.26
C THR A 47 -8.38 20.95 -5.75
N ASP A 48 -8.29 21.16 -7.07
CA ASP A 48 -8.12 22.48 -7.70
C ASP A 48 -6.95 23.32 -7.14
N ARG A 49 -5.86 22.67 -6.74
CA ARG A 49 -4.69 23.35 -6.17
C ARG A 49 -3.93 24.08 -7.27
N ALA A 50 -3.75 25.39 -7.10
CA ALA A 50 -3.05 26.25 -8.07
C ALA A 50 -1.61 25.78 -8.37
N ASN A 51 -0.88 25.29 -7.37
CA ASN A 51 0.41 24.62 -7.56
C ASN A 51 0.28 23.12 -7.24
N PRO A 52 0.30 22.22 -8.24
CA PRO A 52 0.11 20.79 -8.03
C PRO A 52 1.23 20.11 -7.23
N LEU A 53 2.38 20.78 -7.05
CA LEU A 53 3.50 20.25 -6.27
C LEU A 53 3.55 20.80 -4.85
N ALA A 54 2.71 21.80 -4.52
CA ALA A 54 2.59 22.30 -3.16
C ALA A 54 1.73 21.36 -2.31
N SER A 55 1.91 21.41 -0.99
CA SER A 55 1.04 20.82 0.03
C SER A 55 -0.31 21.55 0.13
N PRO A 56 -1.31 21.01 0.84
CA PRO A 56 -2.57 21.72 1.07
C PRO A 56 -2.38 23.12 1.69
N PRO A 57 -1.46 23.35 2.66
CA PRO A 57 -1.15 24.69 3.15
C PRO A 57 -0.31 25.57 2.21
N GLY A 58 0.07 25.08 1.01
CA GLY A 58 0.85 25.82 0.02
C GLY A 58 2.39 25.71 0.13
N ASN A 59 2.93 25.02 1.15
CA ASN A 59 4.37 24.80 1.30
C ASN A 59 4.86 23.55 0.54
N ALA A 60 6.17 23.29 0.47
CA ALA A 60 6.75 22.17 -0.28
C ALA A 60 7.06 20.90 0.55
N TYR A 61 6.54 20.75 1.77
CA TYR A 61 7.00 19.71 2.68
C TYR A 61 6.43 18.31 2.41
N GLU A 62 5.21 18.20 1.89
CA GLU A 62 4.53 16.90 1.77
C GLU A 62 5.10 16.02 0.65
N LEU A 63 5.52 16.60 -0.46
CA LEU A 63 6.10 15.84 -1.57
C LEU A 63 7.44 15.16 -1.19
N PRO A 64 8.42 15.83 -0.55
CA PRO A 64 9.62 15.16 -0.02
C PRO A 64 9.30 14.04 0.97
N LYS A 65 8.34 14.23 1.88
CA LYS A 65 7.92 13.18 2.82
C LYS A 65 7.31 11.98 2.07
N LEU A 66 6.48 12.24 1.06
CA LEU A 66 5.93 11.21 0.19
C LEU A 66 7.04 10.44 -0.52
N LEU A 67 8.02 11.11 -1.11
CA LEU A 67 9.14 10.47 -1.82
C LEU A 67 9.99 9.60 -0.88
N ALA A 68 10.22 10.06 0.35
CA ALA A 68 10.91 9.27 1.37
C ALA A 68 10.10 8.00 1.73
N ALA A 69 8.80 8.14 2.01
CA ALA A 69 7.92 7.02 2.30
C ALA A 69 7.81 6.04 1.10
N ALA A 70 7.65 6.57 -0.11
CA ALA A 70 7.61 5.82 -1.36
C ALA A 70 8.90 5.01 -1.57
N THR A 71 10.06 5.59 -1.28
CA THR A 71 11.35 4.88 -1.36
C THR A 71 11.40 3.70 -0.39
N VAL A 72 10.94 3.88 0.85
CA VAL A 72 10.86 2.79 1.84
C VAL A 72 9.88 1.70 1.38
N MET A 73 8.70 2.09 0.89
CA MET A 73 7.71 1.16 0.33
C MET A 73 8.29 0.34 -0.84
N TRP A 74 9.07 0.98 -1.71
CA TRP A 74 9.76 0.30 -2.82
C TRP A 74 10.81 -0.71 -2.32
N LEU A 75 11.65 -0.31 -1.35
CA LEU A 75 12.68 -1.18 -0.76
C LEU A 75 12.09 -2.42 -0.07
N LEU A 76 10.95 -2.26 0.60
CA LEU A 76 10.33 -3.34 1.36
C LEU A 76 9.40 -4.22 0.49
N GLY A 77 8.75 -3.62 -0.50
CA GLY A 77 7.75 -4.26 -1.37
C GLY A 77 8.05 -4.17 -2.86
N ALA A 78 7.85 -2.98 -3.45
CA ALA A 78 7.64 -2.83 -4.89
C ALA A 78 8.77 -3.34 -5.80
N ARG A 79 10.03 -3.30 -5.32
CA ARG A 79 11.17 -3.85 -6.07
C ARG A 79 11.09 -5.36 -6.34
N LYS A 80 10.18 -6.08 -5.68
CA LYS A 80 9.98 -7.54 -5.80
C LYS A 80 8.77 -7.91 -6.64
N THR A 81 7.92 -6.95 -6.98
CA THR A 81 6.66 -7.14 -7.70
C THR A 81 6.69 -6.53 -9.09
N LEU A 82 7.32 -5.35 -9.24
CA LEU A 82 7.49 -4.72 -10.54
C LEU A 82 8.37 -5.58 -11.44
N ARG A 83 7.95 -5.71 -12.70
CA ARG A 83 8.70 -6.44 -13.72
C ARG A 83 9.82 -5.57 -14.27
N PRO A 84 10.93 -6.21 -14.67
CA PRO A 84 12.01 -5.57 -15.39
C PRO A 84 11.54 -4.76 -16.59
N PHE A 85 11.91 -3.48 -16.68
CA PHE A 85 11.69 -2.70 -17.90
C PHE A 85 12.52 -3.20 -19.11
N ALA A 86 13.54 -4.02 -18.86
CA ALA A 86 14.27 -4.76 -19.89
C ALA A 86 13.54 -6.03 -20.37
N ALA A 87 12.42 -6.41 -19.75
CA ALA A 87 11.60 -7.52 -20.21
C ALA A 87 10.92 -7.19 -21.56
N PRO A 88 10.45 -8.20 -22.32
CA PRO A 88 9.61 -7.98 -23.49
C PRO A 88 8.49 -6.97 -23.19
N TRP A 89 8.28 -6.03 -24.13
CA TRP A 89 7.43 -4.85 -23.90
C TRP A 89 6.00 -5.22 -23.53
N ASP A 90 5.47 -6.30 -24.12
CA ASP A 90 4.13 -6.83 -23.87
C ASP A 90 3.95 -7.26 -22.41
N ARG A 91 4.97 -7.93 -21.85
CA ARG A 91 4.99 -8.34 -20.44
C ARG A 91 5.17 -7.17 -19.50
N ALA A 92 6.06 -6.24 -19.82
CA ALA A 92 6.27 -5.03 -19.03
C ALA A 92 5.01 -4.14 -19.01
N ALA A 93 4.37 -3.96 -20.16
CA ALA A 93 3.14 -3.18 -20.31
C ALA A 93 1.96 -3.84 -19.57
N LEU A 94 1.79 -5.16 -19.70
CA LEU A 94 0.77 -5.89 -18.94
C LEU A 94 1.01 -5.77 -17.43
N TRP A 95 2.25 -5.98 -16.98
CA TRP A 95 2.52 -6.11 -15.55
C TRP A 95 2.65 -4.77 -14.83
N ASN A 96 3.49 -3.86 -15.34
CA ASN A 96 3.71 -2.55 -14.71
C ASN A 96 2.65 -1.53 -15.15
N GLY A 97 2.13 -1.64 -16.39
CA GLY A 97 1.08 -0.77 -16.88
C GLY A 97 -0.30 -1.21 -16.40
N LEU A 98 -0.81 -2.31 -16.94
CA LEU A 98 -2.20 -2.74 -16.69
C LEU A 98 -2.43 -3.26 -15.26
N LEU A 99 -1.52 -4.07 -14.72
CA LEU A 99 -1.71 -4.65 -13.38
C LEU A 99 -1.26 -3.73 -12.26
N TRP A 100 -0.43 -2.71 -12.51
CA TRP A 100 0.06 -1.81 -11.46
C TRP A 100 -0.42 -0.36 -11.65
N ALA A 101 -0.08 0.28 -12.77
CA ALA A 101 -0.35 1.71 -12.98
C ALA A 101 -1.84 2.02 -13.11
N VAL A 102 -2.62 1.15 -13.76
CA VAL A 102 -4.07 1.34 -13.88
C VAL A 102 -4.77 1.25 -12.51
N PRO A 103 -4.58 0.19 -11.69
CA PRO A 103 -5.11 0.16 -10.32
C PRO A 103 -4.64 1.32 -9.46
N PHE A 104 -3.38 1.74 -9.59
CA PHE A 104 -2.85 2.92 -8.91
C PHE A 104 -3.66 4.17 -9.27
N PHE A 105 -3.88 4.43 -10.56
CA PHE A 105 -4.60 5.62 -11.01
C PHE A 105 -6.09 5.59 -10.63
N ILE A 106 -6.75 4.44 -10.75
CA ILE A 106 -8.13 4.26 -10.27
C ILE A 106 -8.21 4.58 -8.78
N ALA A 107 -7.27 4.07 -8.00
CA ALA A 107 -7.22 4.29 -6.56
C ALA A 107 -6.92 5.73 -6.14
N LEU A 108 -6.44 6.61 -7.03
CA LEU A 108 -6.35 8.06 -6.77
C LEU A 108 -7.72 8.73 -6.57
N HIS A 109 -8.81 8.01 -6.82
CA HIS A 109 -10.19 8.49 -6.67
C HIS A 109 -10.86 7.95 -5.40
N TYR A 110 -10.07 7.45 -4.44
CA TYR A 110 -10.57 6.78 -3.24
C TYR A 110 -11.58 7.61 -2.44
N GLU A 111 -11.38 8.92 -2.32
CA GLU A 111 -12.32 9.84 -1.64
C GLU A 111 -13.76 9.71 -2.18
N TYR A 112 -13.93 9.50 -3.48
CA TYR A 112 -15.25 9.39 -4.09
C TYR A 112 -15.94 8.05 -3.81
N LEU A 113 -15.22 7.05 -3.30
CA LEU A 113 -15.79 5.74 -2.98
C LEU A 113 -16.90 5.85 -1.94
N GLY A 114 -16.74 6.71 -0.93
CA GLY A 114 -17.79 6.94 0.09
C GLY A 114 -19.07 7.50 -0.53
N GLY A 115 -18.95 8.42 -1.48
CA GLY A 115 -20.08 8.96 -2.23
C GLY A 115 -20.74 7.93 -3.15
N LEU A 116 -19.94 7.12 -3.86
CA LEU A 116 -20.44 6.07 -4.75
C LEU A 116 -21.18 4.96 -4.00
N VAL A 117 -20.69 4.59 -2.83
CA VAL A 117 -21.28 3.55 -1.99
C VAL A 117 -22.40 4.12 -1.10
N GLY A 118 -22.51 5.45 -0.98
CA GLY A 118 -23.51 6.11 -0.14
C GLY A 118 -23.26 5.92 1.35
N SER A 119 -21.99 5.82 1.75
CA SER A 119 -21.58 5.55 3.13
C SER A 119 -20.39 6.43 3.51
N ASN A 120 -20.54 7.20 4.58
CA ASN A 120 -19.47 8.01 5.15
C ASN A 120 -19.49 7.88 6.67
N PHE A 121 -18.60 7.05 7.20
CA PHE A 121 -18.43 6.84 8.62
C PHE A 121 -16.96 6.88 8.99
N SER A 122 -16.67 7.27 10.24
CA SER A 122 -15.35 7.12 10.83
C SER A 122 -15.35 5.97 11.83
N LEU A 123 -14.18 5.38 12.09
CA LEU A 123 -14.02 4.33 13.10
C LEU A 123 -13.90 4.92 14.52
N THR A 124 -14.74 5.90 14.85
CA THR A 124 -14.84 6.46 16.19
C THR A 124 -15.95 5.75 16.97
N PRO A 125 -15.84 5.58 18.30
CA PRO A 125 -16.91 4.97 19.09
C PRO A 125 -18.27 5.66 18.90
N ARG A 126 -18.26 6.99 18.71
CA ARG A 126 -19.47 7.80 18.48
C ARG A 126 -20.14 7.49 17.15
N ASP A 127 -19.37 7.34 16.08
CA ASP A 127 -19.92 7.11 14.74
C ASP A 127 -20.32 5.63 14.56
N LEU A 128 -19.54 4.70 15.12
CA LEU A 128 -19.92 3.28 15.17
C LEU A 128 -21.27 3.06 15.87
N ALA A 129 -21.54 3.80 16.95
CA ALA A 129 -22.83 3.72 17.66
C ALA A 129 -24.01 4.29 16.85
N ARG A 130 -23.76 5.02 15.76
CA ARG A 130 -24.76 5.70 14.92
C ARG A 130 -24.94 5.05 13.54
N MET A 131 -24.12 4.06 13.21
CA MET A 131 -24.20 3.33 11.95
C MET A 131 -25.56 2.67 11.76
N ASN A 132 -26.16 2.87 10.58
CA ASN A 132 -27.36 2.16 10.18
C ASN A 132 -27.02 0.79 9.54
N ALA A 133 -28.04 0.02 9.15
CA ALA A 133 -27.83 -1.31 8.56
C ALA A 133 -27.03 -1.28 7.24
N HIS A 134 -27.17 -0.22 6.45
CA HIS A 134 -26.41 -0.03 5.22
C HIS A 134 -24.92 0.21 5.53
N ASP A 135 -24.60 1.12 6.46
CA ASP A 135 -23.22 1.40 6.87
C ASP A 135 -22.51 0.16 7.42
N TRP A 136 -23.22 -0.64 8.24
CA TRP A 136 -22.70 -1.92 8.75
C TRP A 136 -22.43 -2.93 7.64
N THR A 137 -23.26 -2.97 6.60
CA THR A 137 -23.07 -3.85 5.44
C THR A 137 -21.81 -3.45 4.67
N VAL A 138 -21.65 -2.16 4.40
CA VAL A 138 -20.46 -1.62 3.72
C VAL A 138 -19.19 -1.87 4.55
N PHE A 139 -19.25 -1.60 5.85
CA PHE A 139 -18.15 -1.89 6.77
C PHE A 139 -17.79 -3.37 6.78
N ALA A 140 -18.77 -4.27 6.92
CA ALA A 140 -18.53 -5.71 6.94
C ALA A 140 -17.93 -6.22 5.63
N ALA A 141 -18.42 -5.73 4.48
CA ALA A 141 -17.86 -6.08 3.16
C ALA A 141 -16.42 -5.60 3.01
N GLY A 142 -16.14 -4.35 3.38
CA GLY A 142 -14.78 -3.79 3.36
C GLY A 142 -13.83 -4.54 4.30
N ALA A 143 -14.26 -4.81 5.53
CA ALA A 143 -13.49 -5.57 6.51
C ALA A 143 -13.22 -7.00 6.02
N ALA A 144 -14.23 -7.69 5.48
CA ALA A 144 -14.06 -9.03 4.93
C ALA A 144 -13.06 -9.06 3.76
N LEU A 145 -13.11 -8.07 2.86
CA LEU A 145 -12.15 -7.92 1.76
C LEU A 145 -10.72 -7.73 2.29
N ILE A 146 -10.51 -6.77 3.20
CA ILE A 146 -9.20 -6.49 3.76
C ILE A 146 -8.66 -7.70 4.54
N LEU A 147 -9.48 -8.35 5.36
CA LEU A 147 -9.09 -9.56 6.09
C LEU A 147 -8.74 -10.72 5.16
N SER A 148 -9.49 -10.90 4.07
CA SER A 148 -9.20 -11.92 3.05
C SER A 148 -7.86 -11.66 2.37
N LEU A 149 -7.59 -10.39 2.00
CA LEU A 149 -6.29 -9.99 1.45
C LEU A 149 -5.16 -10.21 2.45
N VAL A 150 -5.33 -9.79 3.70
CA VAL A 150 -4.32 -9.99 4.76
C VAL A 150 -4.07 -11.48 4.98
N GLY A 151 -5.11 -12.31 5.03
CA GLY A 151 -5.01 -13.76 5.19
C GLY A 151 -4.29 -14.45 4.04
N TYR A 152 -4.67 -14.14 2.79
CA TYR A 152 -4.01 -14.69 1.60
C TYR A 152 -2.51 -14.33 1.55
N HIS A 153 -2.18 -13.06 1.79
CA HIS A 153 -0.79 -12.61 1.79
C HIS A 153 0.00 -13.11 3.01
N GLY A 154 -0.68 -13.32 4.15
CA GLY A 154 -0.11 -14.00 5.31
C GLY A 154 0.24 -15.45 5.03
N TRP A 155 -0.61 -16.16 4.29
CA TRP A 155 -0.32 -17.51 3.79
C TRP A 155 0.90 -17.52 2.84
N LEU A 156 1.00 -16.56 1.91
CA LEU A 156 2.20 -16.40 1.08
C LEU A 156 3.46 -16.13 1.91
N ALA A 157 3.38 -15.24 2.91
CA ALA A 157 4.48 -14.93 3.81
C ALA A 157 4.91 -16.14 4.66
N TRP A 158 3.95 -16.99 5.05
CA TRP A 158 4.22 -18.23 5.76
C TRP A 158 4.94 -19.25 4.86
N ARG A 159 4.47 -19.44 3.63
CA ARG A 159 5.12 -20.31 2.64
C ARG A 159 6.56 -19.91 2.35
N GLU A 160 6.83 -18.60 2.29
CA GLU A 160 8.17 -18.03 2.10
C GLU A 160 8.99 -17.96 3.41
N ARG A 161 8.47 -18.47 4.54
CA ARG A 161 9.12 -18.48 5.86
C ARG A 161 9.55 -17.09 6.36
N ILE A 162 8.86 -16.04 5.93
CA ILE A 162 9.10 -14.66 6.36
C ILE A 162 8.01 -14.09 7.27
N LEU A 163 6.90 -14.81 7.48
CA LEU A 163 5.76 -14.35 8.29
C LEU A 163 6.18 -13.90 9.70
N GLY A 164 7.02 -14.68 10.40
CA GLY A 164 7.46 -14.33 11.75
C GLY A 164 8.21 -12.99 11.82
N ARG A 165 9.03 -12.67 10.81
CA ARG A 165 9.74 -11.38 10.73
C ARG A 165 8.77 -10.21 10.54
N TRP A 166 7.74 -10.41 9.72
CA TRP A 166 6.70 -9.41 9.51
C TRP A 166 5.84 -9.18 10.74
N VAL A 167 5.38 -10.26 11.39
CA VAL A 167 4.61 -10.17 12.63
C VAL A 167 5.44 -9.47 13.70
N GLY A 168 6.73 -9.80 13.83
CA GLY A 168 7.64 -9.11 14.74
C GLY A 168 7.80 -7.62 14.43
N ALA A 169 8.00 -7.24 13.16
CA ALA A 169 8.09 -5.84 12.74
C ALA A 169 6.79 -5.07 13.00
N LEU A 170 5.63 -5.66 12.69
CA LEU A 170 4.33 -5.05 12.93
C LEU A 170 4.07 -4.88 14.44
N ALA A 171 4.38 -5.91 15.24
CA ALA A 171 4.27 -5.84 16.69
C ALA A 171 5.17 -4.74 17.27
N ALA A 172 6.39 -4.56 16.74
CA ALA A 172 7.27 -3.47 17.15
C ALA A 172 6.69 -2.09 16.84
N VAL A 173 6.15 -1.89 15.63
CA VAL A 173 5.48 -0.62 15.26
C VAL A 173 4.28 -0.34 16.16
N ILE A 174 3.42 -1.35 16.39
CA ILE A 174 2.27 -1.23 17.29
C ILE A 174 2.71 -0.91 18.72
N ALA A 175 3.76 -1.55 19.22
CA ALA A 175 4.31 -1.29 20.55
C ALA A 175 4.80 0.16 20.69
N VAL A 176 5.48 0.71 19.67
CA VAL A 176 5.88 2.13 19.66
C VAL A 176 4.65 3.05 19.67
N ILE A 177 3.64 2.76 18.84
CA ILE A 177 2.40 3.55 18.81
C ILE A 177 1.70 3.54 20.17
N ILE A 178 1.58 2.37 20.81
CA ILE A 178 0.98 2.21 22.15
C ILE A 178 1.80 2.99 23.18
N LEU A 179 3.13 2.85 23.17
CA LEU A 179 4.01 3.54 24.10
C LEU A 179 3.89 5.06 23.98
N VAL A 180 3.99 5.61 22.76
CA VAL A 180 3.85 7.06 22.53
C VAL A 180 2.46 7.55 22.90
N SER A 181 1.41 6.80 22.57
CA SER A 181 0.03 7.14 22.95
C SER A 181 -0.15 7.13 24.46
N PHE A 182 0.42 6.16 25.16
CA PHE A 182 0.39 6.09 26.62
C PHE A 182 1.12 7.27 27.27
N LEU A 183 2.29 7.66 26.74
CA LEU A 183 3.09 8.78 27.21
C LEU A 183 2.42 10.14 26.95
N ARG A 184 1.60 10.26 25.90
CA ARG A 184 0.94 11.52 25.52
C ARG A 184 -0.56 11.56 25.85
N ARG A 185 -1.11 10.55 26.51
CA ARG A 185 -2.56 10.39 26.73
C ARG A 185 -3.25 11.57 27.44
N GLU A 186 -2.52 12.33 28.24
CA GLU A 186 -3.05 13.46 29.00
C GLU A 186 -3.14 14.75 28.17
N THR A 187 -2.41 14.81 27.06
CA THR A 187 -2.30 16.03 26.24
C THR A 187 -2.70 15.82 24.79
N HIS A 188 -2.78 14.57 24.31
CA HIS A 188 -3.06 14.27 22.90
C HIS A 188 -4.04 13.11 22.71
N THR A 189 -4.84 13.19 21.64
CA THR A 189 -5.62 12.09 21.09
C THR A 189 -4.93 11.46 19.89
N PHE A 190 -4.94 10.13 19.81
CA PHE A 190 -4.42 9.39 18.65
C PHE A 190 -5.49 9.28 17.55
N HIS A 191 -5.12 9.68 16.34
CA HIS A 191 -5.96 9.52 15.15
C HIS A 191 -5.08 9.18 13.94
N ILE A 192 -5.32 8.01 13.34
CA ILE A 192 -4.60 7.57 12.14
C ILE A 192 -5.50 7.70 10.92
N HIS A 193 -4.99 8.36 9.89
CA HIS A 193 -5.70 8.46 8.61
C HIS A 193 -5.55 7.15 7.84
N HIS A 194 -6.62 6.73 7.16
CA HIS A 194 -6.69 5.46 6.44
C HIS A 194 -5.57 5.31 5.39
N PHE A 195 -5.13 6.40 4.74
CA PHE A 195 -4.07 6.35 3.74
C PHE A 195 -2.72 5.86 4.31
N PHE A 196 -2.44 6.08 5.61
CA PHE A 196 -1.27 5.49 6.27
C PHE A 196 -1.41 3.97 6.37
N PHE A 197 -2.60 3.47 6.70
CA PHE A 197 -2.87 2.03 6.78
C PHE A 197 -2.70 1.36 5.41
N PHE A 198 -3.23 1.96 4.34
CA PHE A 198 -3.04 1.44 2.97
C PHE A 198 -1.55 1.47 2.57
N GLY A 199 -0.83 2.56 2.86
CA GLY A 199 0.62 2.65 2.61
C GLY A 199 1.44 1.60 3.37
N MET A 200 1.11 1.32 4.63
CA MET A 200 1.77 0.28 5.45
C MET A 200 1.56 -1.13 4.90
N LEU A 201 0.50 -1.38 4.13
CA LEU A 201 0.22 -2.67 3.52
C LEU A 201 0.91 -2.86 2.16
N VAL A 202 1.41 -1.81 1.51
CA VAL A 202 2.16 -1.92 0.25
C VAL A 202 3.31 -2.95 0.32
N PRO A 203 4.14 -2.98 1.38
CA PRO A 203 5.17 -4.01 1.55
C PRO A 203 4.65 -5.43 1.81
N TRP A 204 3.41 -5.58 2.27
CA TRP A 204 2.75 -6.88 2.50
C TRP A 204 2.49 -7.61 1.18
N PHE A 205 2.29 -6.85 0.09
CA PHE A 205 2.00 -7.36 -1.25
C PHE A 205 3.26 -7.68 -2.06
N ARG A 206 4.39 -7.98 -1.43
CA ARG A 206 5.71 -8.11 -2.10
C ARG A 206 5.94 -9.36 -2.96
N PHE A 207 4.94 -10.20 -3.17
CA PHE A 207 5.12 -11.49 -3.85
C PHE A 207 4.87 -11.32 -5.36
N PRO A 208 5.67 -11.95 -6.24
CA PRO A 208 5.62 -11.72 -7.68
C PRO A 208 4.45 -12.46 -8.35
N ASN A 209 3.21 -12.15 -7.98
CA ASN A 209 1.99 -12.66 -8.61
C ASN A 209 1.03 -11.50 -8.98
N PRO A 210 0.09 -11.71 -9.92
CA PRO A 210 -0.78 -10.65 -10.41
C PRO A 210 -1.62 -9.95 -9.34
N LEU A 211 -2.18 -10.72 -8.39
CA LEU A 211 -3.00 -10.16 -7.32
C LEU A 211 -2.20 -9.22 -6.42
N CYS A 212 -0.98 -9.62 -6.05
CA CYS A 212 -0.07 -8.77 -5.28
C CYS A 212 0.26 -7.46 -5.99
N VAL A 213 0.51 -7.50 -7.30
CA VAL A 213 0.85 -6.31 -8.11
C VAL A 213 -0.34 -5.35 -8.17
N LEU A 214 -1.54 -5.90 -8.37
CA LEU A 214 -2.79 -5.14 -8.38
C LEU A 214 -3.06 -4.48 -7.03
N CYS A 215 -3.00 -5.25 -5.93
CA CYS A 215 -3.16 -4.72 -4.58
C CYS A 215 -2.10 -3.66 -4.26
N GLN A 216 -0.85 -3.87 -4.69
CA GLN A 216 0.23 -2.91 -4.47
C GLN A 216 0.01 -1.60 -5.20
N GLY A 217 -0.40 -1.64 -6.48
CA GLY A 217 -0.75 -0.45 -7.25
C GLY A 217 -1.90 0.31 -6.59
N ALA A 218 -3.01 -0.39 -6.31
CA ALA A 218 -4.18 0.22 -5.69
C ALA A 218 -3.87 0.86 -4.32
N PHE A 219 -3.20 0.15 -3.41
CA PHE A 219 -2.93 0.65 -2.06
C PHE A 219 -1.91 1.79 -2.07
N ALA A 220 -0.93 1.76 -3.00
CA ALA A 220 -0.05 2.90 -3.22
C ALA A 220 -0.81 4.12 -3.74
N GLY A 221 -1.79 3.92 -4.63
CA GLY A 221 -2.68 4.98 -5.13
C GLY A 221 -3.48 5.64 -4.01
N ILE A 222 -4.16 4.86 -3.16
CA ILE A 222 -4.89 5.38 -1.99
C ILE A 222 -3.94 6.15 -1.05
N SER A 223 -2.73 5.62 -0.83
CA SER A 223 -1.74 6.29 0.01
C SER A 223 -1.29 7.64 -0.57
N VAL A 224 -1.05 7.72 -1.88
CA VAL A 224 -0.64 8.96 -2.57
C VAL A 224 -1.77 9.97 -2.61
N GLU A 225 -3.00 9.52 -2.85
CA GLU A 225 -4.21 10.34 -2.81
C GLU A 225 -4.34 11.04 -1.47
N GLY A 226 -4.27 10.27 -0.38
CA GLY A 226 -4.47 10.87 0.94
C GLY A 226 -3.35 11.82 1.35
N VAL A 227 -2.10 11.51 1.03
CA VAL A 227 -0.99 12.45 1.26
C VAL A 227 -1.14 13.72 0.41
N SER A 228 -1.63 13.61 -0.82
CA SER A 228 -1.87 14.80 -1.66
C SER A 228 -2.98 15.67 -1.12
N ARG A 229 -4.11 15.07 -0.71
CA ARG A 229 -5.32 15.79 -0.27
C ARG A 229 -5.16 16.39 1.13
N TRP A 230 -4.60 15.64 2.08
CA TRP A 230 -4.56 16.02 3.50
C TRP A 230 -3.15 16.26 4.04
N GLY A 231 -2.09 15.90 3.29
CA GLY A 231 -0.73 15.89 3.81
C GLY A 231 -0.46 14.70 4.74
N MET A 232 0.79 14.50 5.15
CA MET A 232 1.18 13.58 6.21
C MET A 232 0.93 14.22 7.57
N ASP A 233 -0.36 14.42 7.85
CA ASP A 233 -0.86 15.02 9.07
C ASP A 233 -0.40 14.25 10.32
N PRO A 234 -0.19 14.94 11.45
CA PRO A 234 0.32 14.31 12.67
C PRO A 234 -0.68 13.29 13.22
N THR A 235 -0.19 12.14 13.68
CA THR A 235 -1.05 11.09 14.24
C THR A 235 -1.54 11.39 15.67
N TRP A 236 -0.90 12.32 16.37
CA TRP A 236 -1.28 12.75 17.72
C TRP A 236 -1.67 14.22 17.69
N TYR A 237 -2.94 14.52 17.96
CA TYR A 237 -3.49 15.87 18.02
C TYR A 237 -3.66 16.33 19.46
N PRO A 238 -3.40 17.60 19.81
CA PRO A 238 -3.67 18.11 21.15
C PRO A 238 -5.14 17.93 21.53
N ILE A 239 -5.40 17.56 22.80
CA ILE A 239 -6.77 17.53 23.34
C ILE A 239 -7.26 18.99 23.45
N PRO A 240 -8.47 19.31 22.94
CA PRO A 240 -9.07 20.64 23.08
C PRO A 240 -9.28 21.06 24.54
#